data_AF-A0A5M6DGY2-F1
#
_entry.id   AF-A0A5M6DGY2-F1
#
_cell.length_a   1.000
_cell.length_b   1.000
_cell.length_c   1.000
_cell.angle_alpha   90.00
_cell.angle_beta   90.00
_cell.angle_gamma   90.00
#
_symmetry.space_group_name_H-M   'P 1'
#
loop_
_entity.id
_entity.type
_entity.pdbx_description
1 polymer ?
#
loop_
_entity_poly.entity_id
_entity_poly.type
_entity_poly.pdbx_seq_one_letter_code
_entity_poly.pdbx_strand_id
1 'polypeptide(L)'
;MADAIFSNIRIERRVKQVVEKIIEKQSVVIHQLSASEAEQRSYYRLLHNPRLQTSQIISYLQADCARQVEVGAHYLVFQDTTQPNFERNRRNISDQQQLGVIGDKQSLGFFLHPSLVVQADTGRCLGYSHVQVWSREAMAPD
;
A
#
# COMPACT_ATOMS: atom_id res chain seq x y z
N MET A 1 -6.11 22.58 -10.07
CA MET A 1 -7.28 21.70 -9.99
C MET A 1 -6.72 20.32 -9.71
N ALA A 2 -6.83 19.82 -8.47
CA ALA A 2 -6.30 18.50 -8.16
C ALA A 2 -7.12 17.48 -8.95
N ASP A 3 -6.52 16.86 -9.96
CA ASP A 3 -7.17 15.74 -10.65
C ASP A 3 -7.57 14.70 -9.61
N ALA A 4 -8.76 14.14 -9.76
CA ALA A 4 -9.23 13.10 -8.85
C ALA A 4 -8.27 11.91 -8.96
N ILE A 5 -7.49 11.65 -7.90
CA ILE A 5 -6.48 10.58 -7.83
C ILE A 5 -7.08 9.23 -8.25
N PHE A 6 -8.33 8.99 -7.87
CA PHE A 6 -9.12 7.87 -8.35
C PHE A 6 -9.99 8.32 -9.52
N SER A 7 -9.81 7.66 -10.67
CA SER A 7 -10.58 7.94 -11.91
C SER A 7 -12.07 7.57 -11.83
N ASN A 8 -12.54 6.96 -10.73
CA ASN A 8 -13.93 6.56 -10.56
C ASN A 8 -14.40 6.73 -9.10
N ILE A 9 -15.45 7.53 -8.90
CA ILE A 9 -16.00 7.81 -7.56
C ILE A 9 -16.51 6.56 -6.81
N ARG A 10 -16.90 5.50 -7.53
CA ARG A 10 -17.31 4.23 -6.89
C ARG A 10 -16.10 3.45 -6.36
N ILE A 11 -14.95 3.56 -7.03
CA ILE A 11 -13.69 2.97 -6.57
C ILE A 11 -13.24 3.71 -5.32
N GLU A 12 -13.17 5.04 -5.37
CA GLU A 12 -12.81 5.89 -4.23
C GLU A 12 -13.66 5.61 -3.00
N ARG A 13 -14.99 5.59 -3.16
CA ARG A 13 -15.92 5.28 -2.05
C ARG A 13 -15.63 3.90 -1.44
N ARG A 14 -15.32 2.91 -2.28
CA ARG A 14 -15.03 1.55 -1.80
C ARG A 14 -13.66 1.45 -1.15
N VAL A 15 -12.65 2.15 -1.65
CA VAL A 15 -11.32 2.24 -1.01
C VAL A 15 -11.48 2.83 0.39
N LYS A 16 -12.20 3.95 0.52
CA LYS A 16 -12.50 4.56 1.83
C LYS A 16 -13.18 3.59 2.78
N GLN A 17 -14.22 2.88 2.32
CA GLN A 17 -14.91 1.87 3.13
C GLN A 17 -13.96 0.76 3.60
N VAL A 18 -13.09 0.24 2.72
CA VAL A 18 -12.11 -0.80 3.10
C VAL A 18 -11.13 -0.28 4.14
N VAL A 19 -10.60 0.93 3.96
CA VAL A 19 -9.66 1.55 4.91
C VAL A 19 -10.32 1.77 6.26
N GLU A 20 -11.56 2.27 6.30
CA GLU A 20 -12.34 2.41 7.53
C GLU A 20 -12.50 1.07 8.25
N LYS A 21 -12.77 -0.02 7.51
CA LYS A 21 -12.86 -1.37 8.09
C LYS A 21 -11.52 -1.90 8.58
N ILE A 22 -10.43 -1.63 7.87
CA ILE A 22 -9.07 -2.00 8.32
C ILE A 22 -8.78 -1.35 9.68
N ILE A 23 -9.12 -0.07 9.84
CA ILE A 23 -8.95 0.67 11.09
C ILE A 23 -9.87 0.11 12.18
N GLU A 24 -11.17 -0.03 11.89
CA GLU A 24 -12.19 -0.52 12.84
C GLU A 24 -11.86 -1.93 13.37
N LYS A 25 -11.41 -2.82 12.48
CA LYS A 25 -11.16 -4.24 12.81
C LYS A 25 -9.70 -4.55 13.14
N GLN A 26 -8.80 -3.58 12.96
CA GLN A 26 -7.34 -3.74 13.11
C GLN A 26 -6.83 -5.00 12.38
N SER A 27 -7.35 -5.24 11.18
CA SER A 27 -7.05 -6.43 10.39
C SER A 27 -6.93 -6.07 8.91
N VAL A 28 -6.26 -6.92 8.15
CA VAL A 28 -6.21 -6.86 6.68
C VAL A 28 -6.78 -8.12 6.04
N VAL A 29 -7.33 -9.03 6.85
CA VAL A 29 -7.96 -10.27 6.38
C VAL A 29 -9.37 -9.94 5.89
N ILE A 30 -9.60 -10.02 4.57
CA ILE A 30 -10.87 -9.61 3.94
C ILE A 30 -12.10 -10.22 4.61
N HIS A 31 -12.05 -11.49 4.97
CA HIS A 31 -13.14 -12.17 5.68
C HIS A 31 -13.43 -11.53 7.06
N GLN A 32 -12.40 -11.08 7.78
CA GLN A 32 -12.57 -10.40 9.08
C GLN A 32 -13.07 -8.96 8.92
N LEU A 33 -12.80 -8.33 7.77
CA LEU A 33 -13.25 -6.98 7.46
C LEU A 33 -14.73 -6.93 7.06
N SER A 34 -15.23 -7.99 6.44
CA SER A 34 -16.58 -8.06 5.91
C SER A 34 -17.61 -8.53 6.94
N ALA A 35 -18.73 -7.84 7.02
CA ALA A 35 -19.91 -8.22 7.79
C ALA A 35 -20.88 -9.13 7.01
N SER A 36 -20.70 -9.26 5.69
CA SER A 36 -21.52 -10.12 4.84
C SER A 36 -20.75 -10.64 3.62
N GLU A 37 -21.24 -11.71 3.00
CA GLU A 37 -20.67 -12.25 1.76
C GLU A 37 -20.69 -11.22 0.61
N ALA A 38 -21.75 -10.41 0.52
CA ALA A 38 -21.85 -9.36 -0.48
C ALA A 38 -20.73 -8.31 -0.31
N GLU A 39 -20.43 -7.93 0.93
CA GLU A 39 -19.35 -7.01 1.26
C GLU A 39 -17.98 -7.64 0.96
N GLN A 40 -17.76 -8.89 1.37
CA GLN A 40 -16.55 -9.66 1.07
C GLN A 40 -16.27 -9.71 -0.45
N ARG A 41 -17.27 -10.10 -1.24
CA ARG A 41 -17.18 -10.13 -2.71
C ARG A 41 -16.86 -8.75 -3.28
N SER A 42 -17.43 -7.68 -2.71
CA SER A 42 -17.17 -6.32 -3.16
C SER A 42 -15.72 -5.87 -2.92
N TYR A 43 -15.12 -6.30 -1.81
CA TYR A 43 -13.71 -6.03 -1.49
C TYR A 43 -12.77 -6.78 -2.41
N TYR A 44 -13.02 -8.07 -2.65
CA TYR A 44 -12.25 -8.81 -3.65
C TYR A 44 -12.36 -8.20 -5.05
N ARG A 45 -13.56 -7.76 -5.48
CA ARG A 45 -13.74 -7.07 -6.76
C ARG A 45 -12.99 -5.74 -6.83
N LEU A 46 -12.89 -5.00 -5.73
CA LEU A 46 -12.10 -3.78 -5.67
C LEU A 46 -10.61 -4.09 -5.87
N LEU A 47 -10.08 -5.04 -5.11
CA LEU A 47 -8.65 -5.39 -5.14
C LEU A 47 -8.19 -6.00 -6.48
N HIS A 48 -9.12 -6.63 -7.23
CA HIS A 48 -8.87 -7.12 -8.59
C HIS A 48 -9.28 -6.12 -9.68
N ASN A 49 -9.65 -4.88 -9.33
CA ASN A 49 -10.10 -3.92 -10.33
C ASN A 49 -8.90 -3.30 -11.05
N PRO A 50 -8.76 -3.46 -12.39
CA PRO A 50 -7.62 -2.92 -13.13
C PRO A 50 -7.57 -1.39 -13.16
N ARG A 51 -8.65 -0.72 -12.75
CA ARG A 51 -8.72 0.75 -12.62
C ARG A 51 -8.25 1.25 -11.25
N LEU A 52 -7.92 0.36 -10.32
CA LEU A 52 -7.27 0.68 -9.04
C LEU A 52 -5.80 0.26 -9.14
N GLN A 53 -4.92 1.23 -9.31
CA GLN A 53 -3.48 1.00 -9.41
C GLN A 53 -2.78 1.40 -8.11
N THR A 54 -1.71 0.68 -7.77
CA THR A 54 -0.85 1.00 -6.61
C THR A 54 -0.32 2.42 -6.66
N SER A 55 0.01 2.93 -7.86
CA SER A 55 0.45 4.32 -8.08
C SER A 55 -0.57 5.35 -7.57
N GLN A 56 -1.87 5.11 -7.74
CA GLN A 56 -2.92 6.00 -7.24
C GLN A 56 -2.96 6.01 -5.71
N ILE A 57 -2.78 4.85 -5.07
CA ILE A 57 -2.70 4.75 -3.60
C ILE A 57 -1.47 5.50 -3.10
N ILE A 58 -0.32 5.34 -3.75
CA ILE A 58 0.91 6.07 -3.41
C ILE A 58 0.70 7.57 -3.56
N SER A 59 0.14 8.04 -4.69
CA SER A 59 -0.16 9.46 -4.90
C SER A 59 -1.12 10.01 -3.85
N TYR A 60 -2.11 9.22 -3.41
CA TYR A 60 -3.00 9.62 -2.31
C TYR A 60 -2.23 9.82 -1.01
N LEU A 61 -1.38 8.87 -0.62
CA LEU A 61 -0.55 8.98 0.59
C LEU A 61 0.37 10.22 0.54
N GLN A 62 1.01 10.46 -0.60
CA GLN A 62 1.90 11.60 -0.81
C GLN A 62 1.15 12.93 -0.76
N ALA A 63 -0.02 13.01 -1.41
CA ALA A 63 -0.85 14.21 -1.39
C ALA A 63 -1.40 14.51 0.01
N ASP A 64 -1.80 13.49 0.76
CA ASP A 64 -2.27 13.67 2.13
C ASP A 64 -1.15 14.12 3.08
N CYS A 65 0.06 13.55 2.94
CA CYS A 65 1.23 14.01 3.69
C CYS A 65 1.58 15.47 3.34
N ALA A 66 1.63 15.82 2.06
CA ALA A 66 1.99 17.17 1.61
C ALA A 66 1.00 18.24 2.08
N ARG A 67 -0.30 17.93 2.10
CA ARG A 67 -1.35 18.85 2.57
C ARG A 67 -1.23 19.19 4.07
N GLN A 68 -0.55 18.36 4.85
CA GLN A 68 -0.36 18.54 6.29
C GLN A 68 0.94 19.26 6.65
N VAL A 69 1.78 19.59 5.67
CA VAL A 69 3.04 20.32 5.87
C VAL A 69 2.74 21.81 6.09
N GLU A 70 3.39 22.39 7.08
CA GLU A 70 3.24 23.77 7.51
C GLU A 70 4.54 24.53 7.22
N VAL A 71 4.41 25.74 6.66
CA VAL A 71 5.57 26.59 6.37
C VAL A 71 6.25 27.00 7.68
N GLY A 72 7.56 26.83 7.75
CA GLY A 72 8.38 27.19 8.91
C GLY A 72 8.51 26.09 9.97
N ALA A 73 7.82 24.97 9.84
CA ALA A 73 8.01 23.80 10.70
C ALA A 73 9.20 22.92 10.22
N HIS A 74 9.81 22.20 11.16
CA HIS A 74 10.84 21.21 10.88
C HIS A 74 10.28 19.79 10.87
N TYR A 75 10.78 18.95 9.98
CA TYR A 75 10.32 17.57 9.80
C TYR A 75 11.49 16.60 9.73
N LEU A 76 11.30 15.44 10.36
CA LEU A 76 12.15 14.27 10.23
C LEU A 76 11.53 13.33 9.21
N VAL A 77 12.35 12.82 8.30
CA VAL A 77 11.91 11.84 7.28
C VAL A 77 12.65 10.53 7.51
N PHE A 78 11.98 9.60 8.17
CA PHE A 78 12.52 8.27 8.43
C PHE A 78 12.37 7.39 7.20
N GLN A 79 13.45 6.75 6.78
CA GLN A 79 13.51 5.87 5.62
C GLN A 79 14.14 4.54 6.01
N ASP A 80 13.54 3.46 5.57
CA ASP A 80 14.07 2.10 5.72
C ASP A 80 13.52 1.22 4.60
N THR A 81 14.14 0.07 4.33
CA THR A 81 13.66 -0.89 3.34
C THR A 81 13.21 -2.17 4.01
N THR A 82 11.95 -2.55 3.77
CA THR A 82 11.41 -3.84 4.22
C THR A 82 11.13 -4.78 3.04
N GLN A 83 11.04 -6.07 3.32
CA GLN A 83 10.87 -7.14 2.34
C GLN A 83 9.68 -8.03 2.72
N PRO A 84 8.46 -7.71 2.26
CA PRO A 84 7.32 -8.61 2.41
C PRO A 84 7.61 -9.98 1.79
N ASN A 85 7.63 -11.02 2.63
CA ASN A 85 7.95 -12.39 2.25
C ASN A 85 6.65 -13.21 2.08
N PHE A 86 6.48 -13.79 0.91
CA PHE A 86 5.34 -14.61 0.52
C PHE A 86 5.69 -16.07 0.24
N GLU A 87 6.90 -16.52 0.59
CA GLU A 87 7.37 -17.87 0.25
C GLU A 87 6.43 -18.96 0.77
N ARG A 88 5.98 -18.82 2.01
CA ARG A 88 5.01 -19.74 2.63
C ARG A 88 3.70 -19.84 1.85
N ASN A 89 3.33 -18.80 1.11
CA ASN A 89 2.09 -18.69 0.36
C ASN A 89 2.28 -18.82 -1.15
N ARG A 90 3.51 -19.05 -1.66
CA ARG A 90 3.85 -19.10 -3.09
C ARG A 90 2.90 -19.96 -3.91
N ARG A 91 2.50 -21.14 -3.39
CA ARG A 91 1.57 -22.07 -4.08
C ARG A 91 0.14 -21.54 -4.24
N ASN A 92 -0.26 -20.56 -3.43
CA ASN A 92 -1.60 -19.97 -3.45
C ASN A 92 -1.64 -18.67 -4.26
N ILE A 93 -0.51 -18.23 -4.82
CA ILE A 93 -0.40 -16.99 -5.60
C ILE A 93 -0.33 -17.38 -7.08
N SER A 94 -1.45 -17.21 -7.77
CA SER A 94 -1.57 -17.52 -9.20
C SER A 94 -0.92 -16.48 -10.11
N ASP A 95 -0.92 -15.21 -9.69
CA ASP A 95 -0.30 -14.10 -10.41
C ASP A 95 0.92 -13.59 -9.64
N GLN A 96 2.10 -13.84 -10.19
CA GLN A 96 3.38 -13.44 -9.61
C GLN A 96 4.05 -12.31 -10.42
N GLN A 97 3.35 -11.66 -11.35
CA GLN A 97 3.95 -10.66 -12.27
C GLN A 97 4.60 -9.47 -11.54
N GLN A 98 4.08 -9.10 -10.37
CA GLN A 98 4.63 -8.02 -9.54
C GLN A 98 5.48 -8.51 -8.37
N LEU A 99 5.72 -9.81 -8.29
CA LEU A 99 6.57 -10.43 -7.28
C LEU A 99 7.88 -10.88 -7.93
N GLY A 100 8.88 -11.05 -7.10
CA GLY A 100 10.20 -11.52 -7.51
C GLY A 100 10.91 -12.19 -6.36
N VAL A 101 12.24 -12.17 -6.39
CA VAL A 101 13.06 -12.68 -5.28
C VAL A 101 13.51 -11.54 -4.36
N ILE A 102 13.51 -11.79 -3.05
CA ILE A 102 13.96 -10.84 -2.04
C ILE A 102 15.45 -11.02 -1.70
N GLY A 103 15.93 -10.52 -0.56
CA GLY A 103 17.36 -10.41 -0.23
C GLY A 103 18.16 -11.72 -0.30
N ASP A 104 17.51 -12.86 -0.07
CA ASP A 104 18.11 -14.20 -0.15
C ASP A 104 18.19 -14.77 -1.58
N LYS A 105 17.66 -14.04 -2.57
CA LYS A 105 17.55 -14.43 -3.99
C LYS A 105 16.72 -15.71 -4.23
N GLN A 106 15.91 -16.15 -3.27
CA GLN A 106 15.14 -17.39 -3.35
C GLN A 106 13.69 -17.21 -2.95
N SER A 107 13.43 -16.53 -1.83
CA SER A 107 12.09 -16.34 -1.28
C SER A 107 11.28 -15.41 -2.18
N LEU A 108 10.02 -15.81 -2.45
CA LEU A 108 9.09 -14.97 -3.18
C LEU A 108 8.72 -13.72 -2.37
N GLY A 109 8.79 -12.54 -2.98
CA GLY A 109 8.35 -11.30 -2.37
C GLY A 109 8.66 -10.06 -3.19
N PHE A 110 8.69 -8.92 -2.52
CA PHE A 110 9.07 -7.64 -3.11
C PHE A 110 9.77 -6.75 -2.07
N PHE A 111 10.29 -5.62 -2.51
CA PHE A 111 10.89 -4.61 -1.64
C PHE A 111 9.97 -3.40 -1.53
N LEU A 112 9.88 -2.85 -0.33
CA LEU A 112 9.10 -1.67 0.01
C LEU A 112 10.01 -0.67 0.73
N HIS A 113 10.19 0.51 0.16
CA HIS A 113 10.98 1.60 0.74
C HIS A 113 10.11 2.85 0.95
N PRO A 114 9.48 2.99 2.12
CA PRO A 114 8.69 4.17 2.45
C PRO A 114 9.55 5.29 3.08
N SER A 115 9.03 6.51 3.02
CA SER A 115 9.58 7.69 3.71
C SER A 115 8.53 8.29 4.64
N LEU A 116 8.63 8.01 5.93
CA LEU A 116 7.68 8.44 6.97
C LEU A 116 8.05 9.83 7.47
N VAL A 117 7.13 10.78 7.37
CA VAL A 117 7.31 12.17 7.81
C VAL A 117 6.74 12.38 9.20
N VAL A 118 7.55 12.94 10.08
CA VAL A 118 7.20 13.27 11.47
C VAL A 118 7.60 14.71 11.76
N GLN A 119 6.70 15.49 12.35
CA GLN A 119 7.00 16.85 12.81
C GLN A 119 8.00 16.81 13.96
N ALA A 120 9.12 17.53 13.83
CA ALA A 120 10.25 17.42 14.75
C ALA A 120 9.90 17.87 16.17
N ASP A 121 9.09 18.92 16.31
CA ASP A 121 8.80 19.54 17.61
C ASP A 121 7.75 18.76 18.43
N THR A 122 6.79 18.12 17.74
CA THR A 122 5.62 17.50 18.38
C THR A 122 5.63 15.98 18.32
N GLY A 123 6.47 15.39 17.47
CA GLY A 123 6.40 13.96 17.16
C GLY A 123 5.15 13.56 16.36
N ARG A 124 4.37 14.51 15.86
CA ARG A 124 3.16 14.22 15.07
C ARG A 124 3.55 13.54 13.75
N CYS A 125 3.01 12.34 13.52
CA CYS A 125 3.18 11.63 12.26
C CYS A 125 2.25 12.22 11.19
N LEU A 126 2.83 12.65 10.06
CA LEU A 126 2.08 13.21 8.92
C LEU A 126 1.71 12.12 7.89
N GLY A 127 2.43 11.00 7.88
CA GLY A 127 2.27 9.94 6.88
C GLY A 127 3.48 9.82 5.96
N TYR A 128 3.27 9.36 4.73
CA TYR A 128 4.36 9.00 3.83
C TYR A 128 4.55 10.02 2.70
N SER A 129 5.74 10.63 2.61
CA SER A 129 6.11 11.52 1.49
C SER A 129 6.57 10.77 0.24
N HIS A 130 6.98 9.52 0.41
CA HIS A 130 7.42 8.67 -0.67
C HIS A 130 7.19 7.20 -0.33
N VAL A 131 6.88 6.40 -1.35
CA VAL A 131 6.81 4.94 -1.27
C VAL A 131 7.33 4.38 -2.59
N GLN A 132 8.40 3.60 -2.51
CA GLN A 132 8.90 2.84 -3.65
C GLN A 132 8.61 1.35 -3.46
N VAL A 133 8.08 0.71 -4.50
CA VAL A 133 7.83 -0.73 -4.55
C VAL A 133 8.54 -1.29 -5.77
N TRP A 134 9.31 -2.37 -5.59
CA TRP A 134 9.95 -3.06 -6.70
C TRP A 134 10.18 -4.54 -6.39
N SER A 135 10.30 -5.34 -7.44
CA SER A 135 10.71 -6.73 -7.37
C SER A 135 12.03 -6.92 -8.12
N ARG A 136 12.79 -7.96 -7.78
CA ARG A 136 13.93 -8.41 -8.58
C ARG A 136 13.52 -9.64 -9.36
N GLU A 137 13.89 -9.70 -10.64
CA GLU A 137 13.73 -10.93 -11.40
C GLU A 137 14.48 -12.07 -10.71
N ALA A 138 13.90 -13.26 -10.71
CA ALA A 138 14.63 -14.46 -10.35
C ALA A 138 15.76 -14.62 -11.38
N MET A 139 17.02 -14.72 -10.92
CA MET A 139 18.08 -15.15 -11.82
C MET A 139 17.69 -16.52 -12.38
N ALA A 140 17.77 -16.68 -13.71
CA ALA A 140 17.76 -18.00 -14.30
C ALA A 140 18.91 -18.80 -13.65
N PRO A 141 18.71 -20.06 -13.23
CA PRO A 141 19.83 -20.89 -12.82
C PRO A 141 20.79 -21.03 -14.00
N ASP A 142 22.09 -20.90 -13.73
CA ASP A 142 23.18 -21.13 -14.69
C ASP A 142 23.14 -22.55 -15.27
#